data_AF-F1AMF0-F1
#
_entry.id   AF-F1AMF0-F1
#
_cell.length_a   1.000
_cell.length_b   1.000
_cell.length_c   1.000
_cell.angle_alpha   90.00
_cell.angle_beta   90.00
_cell.angle_gamma   90.00
#
_symmetry.space_group_name_H-M   'P 1'
#
loop_
_entity.id
_entity.type
_entity.pdbx_description
1 polymer ?
#
loop_
_entity_poly.entity_id
_entity_poly.type
_entity_poly.pdbx_seq_one_letter_code
_entity_poly.pdbx_strand_id
1 'polypeptide(L)'
;EKLSFSFCDREGKYVEALLSTNKRTNSDGVITGVFCFLQIASSELQQALKVQRATEKVAIAKLKELAYIRQEIKNPLCGITFTRQLLEDTDLSDDQKQFLDTSAVCEQQLHKVLNDMDLESIEDG
;
A
#
# COMPACT_ATOMS: atom_id res chain seq x y z
N GLU A 1 4.79 -32.05 9.30
CA GLU A 1 4.11 -30.77 9.59
C GLU A 1 5.16 -29.70 9.80
N LYS A 2 4.93 -28.47 9.31
CA LYS A 2 5.87 -27.35 9.45
C LYS A 2 5.23 -26.31 10.34
N LEU A 3 5.90 -25.94 11.42
CA LEU A 3 5.40 -25.01 12.43
C LEU A 3 6.31 -23.78 12.48
N SER A 4 5.71 -22.60 12.60
CA SER A 4 6.49 -21.40 12.93
C SER A 4 7.00 -21.52 14.37
N PHE A 5 8.28 -21.28 14.56
CA PHE A 5 8.96 -21.39 15.84
C PHE A 5 9.95 -20.24 15.99
N SER A 6 9.97 -19.60 17.16
CA SER A 6 10.89 -18.50 17.43
C SER A 6 11.62 -18.71 18.74
N PHE A 7 12.87 -18.25 18.79
CA PHE A 7 13.73 -18.36 19.96
C PHE A 7 14.70 -17.17 20.02
N CYS A 8 15.35 -16.99 21.17
CA CYS A 8 16.49 -16.09 21.28
C CYS A 8 17.79 -16.88 21.13
N ASP A 9 18.70 -16.40 20.28
CA ASP A 9 20.04 -16.96 20.20
C ASP A 9 20.88 -16.61 21.43
N ARG A 10 22.15 -17.03 21.42
CA ARG A 10 23.08 -16.81 22.54
C ARG A 10 23.40 -15.34 22.79
N GLU A 11 23.18 -14.48 21.81
CA GLU A 11 23.38 -13.03 21.91
C GLU A 11 22.08 -12.31 22.32
N GLY A 12 20.99 -13.06 22.53
CA GLY A 12 19.67 -12.51 22.86
C GLY A 12 18.91 -11.98 21.65
N LYS A 13 19.39 -12.21 20.43
CA LYS A 13 18.70 -11.79 19.21
C LYS A 13 17.51 -12.71 18.95
N TYR A 14 16.37 -12.12 18.64
CA TYR A 14 15.18 -12.86 18.24
C TYR A 14 15.38 -13.49 16.85
N VAL A 15 15.18 -14.80 16.76
CA VAL A 15 15.30 -15.59 15.55
C VAL A 15 13.98 -16.29 15.27
N GLU A 16 13.42 -16.04 14.09
CA GLU A 16 12.27 -16.76 13.57
C GLU A 16 12.74 -17.90 12.67
N ALA A 17 12.14 -19.08 12.84
CA ALA A 17 12.51 -20.30 12.16
C ALA A 17 11.29 -21.16 11.82
N LEU A 18 11.46 -22.03 10.85
CA LEU A 18 10.48 -23.05 10.51
C LEU A 18 10.94 -24.40 11.08
N LEU A 19 10.16 -24.96 12.00
CA LEU A 19 10.42 -26.26 12.59
C LEU A 19 9.67 -27.34 11.81
N SER A 20 10.42 -28.32 11.28
CA SER A 20 9.86 -29.51 10.63
C SER A 20 10.19 -30.74 11.45
N THR A 21 9.17 -31.49 11.86
CA THR A 21 9.31 -32.66 12.72
C THR A 21 8.97 -33.94 11.95
N ASN A 22 9.86 -34.92 12.00
CA ASN A 22 9.69 -36.22 11.34
C ASN A 22 9.88 -37.36 12.34
N LYS A 23 9.01 -38.38 12.30
CA LYS A 23 9.20 -39.59 13.11
C LYS A 23 10.40 -40.39 12.59
N ARG A 24 11.24 -40.88 13.51
CA ARG A 24 12.31 -41.83 13.19
C ARG A 24 11.80 -43.23 13.49
N THR A 25 11.95 -44.14 12.54
CA THR A 25 11.52 -45.55 12.69
C THR A 25 12.70 -46.48 12.48
N ASN A 26 12.69 -47.65 13.13
CA ASN A 26 13.63 -48.73 12.84
C ASN A 26 13.19 -49.52 11.59
N SER A 27 13.93 -50.57 11.23
CA SER A 27 13.60 -51.47 10.10
C SER A 27 12.21 -52.09 10.20
N ASP A 28 11.70 -52.28 11.42
CA ASP A 28 10.42 -52.91 11.71
C ASP A 28 9.26 -51.90 11.74
N GLY A 29 9.52 -50.63 11.44
CA GLY A 29 8.53 -49.55 11.44
C GLY A 29 8.17 -49.02 12.83
N VAL A 30 8.81 -49.50 13.90
CA VAL A 30 8.61 -49.03 15.27
C VAL A 30 9.24 -47.64 15.42
N ILE A 31 8.48 -46.70 15.99
CA ILE A 31 8.96 -45.34 16.25
C ILE A 31 10.05 -45.39 17.34
N THR A 32 11.27 -45.03 16.97
CA THR A 32 12.44 -44.99 17.87
C THR A 32 12.87 -43.57 18.23
N GLY A 33 12.10 -42.58 17.79
CA GLY A 33 12.31 -41.19 18.17
C GLY A 33 11.80 -40.22 17.12
N VAL A 34 12.40 -39.03 17.13
CA VAL A 34 12.02 -37.91 16.29
C VAL A 34 13.28 -37.24 15.72
N PHE A 35 13.17 -36.73 14.50
CA PHE A 35 14.18 -35.90 13.87
C PHE A 35 13.56 -34.56 13.50
N CYS A 36 14.19 -33.47 13.93
CA CYS A 36 13.70 -32.11 13.71
C CYS A 36 14.67 -31.33 12.85
N PHE A 37 14.15 -30.58 11.87
CA PHE A 37 14.89 -29.60 11.10
C PHE A 37 14.43 -28.20 11.51
N LEU A 38 15.38 -27.34 11.82
CA LEU A 38 15.15 -25.93 12.10
C LEU A 38 15.72 -25.12 10.93
N GLN A 39 14.84 -24.46 10.17
CA GLN A 39 15.24 -23.66 9.01
C GLN A 39 15.10 -22.17 9.35
N ILE A 40 16.20 -21.43 9.26
CA ILE A 40 16.26 -19.98 9.51
C ILE A 40 16.48 -19.29 8.15
N ALA A 41 15.91 -18.09 7.98
CA ALA A 41 16.17 -17.26 6.80
C ALA A 41 17.65 -16.87 6.73
N SER A 42 18.26 -16.96 5.53
CA SER A 42 19.66 -16.55 5.34
C SER A 42 19.85 -15.05 5.59
N SER A 43 21.09 -14.62 5.82
CA SER A 43 21.44 -13.20 5.97
C SER A 43 20.98 -12.36 4.79
N GLU A 44 21.15 -12.87 3.59
CA GLU A 44 20.78 -12.21 2.33
C GLU A 44 19.26 -12.06 2.24
N LEU A 45 18.51 -13.12 2.58
CA LEU A 45 17.06 -13.08 2.61
C LEU A 45 16.52 -12.14 3.68
N GLN A 46 17.10 -12.14 4.89
CA GLN A 46 16.73 -11.22 5.96
C GLN A 46 16.97 -9.76 5.55
N GLN A 47 18.08 -9.47 4.88
CA GLN A 47 18.38 -8.14 4.38
C GLN A 47 17.41 -7.73 3.27
N ALA A 48 17.13 -8.61 2.32
CA ALA A 48 16.15 -8.37 1.25
C ALA A 48 14.77 -8.07 1.82
N LEU A 49 14.29 -8.85 2.80
CA LEU A 49 13.01 -8.62 3.47
C LEU A 49 12.98 -7.29 4.24
N LYS A 50 14.11 -6.89 4.85
CA LYS A 50 14.20 -5.59 5.53
C LYS A 50 14.08 -4.44 4.55
N VAL A 51 14.76 -4.52 3.41
CA VAL A 51 14.66 -3.53 2.33
C VAL A 51 13.24 -3.49 1.78
N GLN A 52 12.66 -4.65 1.47
CA GLN A 52 11.28 -4.78 0.98
C GLN A 52 10.28 -4.11 1.94
N ARG A 53 10.34 -4.44 3.23
CA ARG A 53 9.46 -3.82 4.25
C ARG A 53 9.66 -2.30 4.35
N ALA A 54 10.89 -1.83 4.21
CA ALA A 54 11.17 -0.39 4.21
C ALA A 54 10.56 0.29 2.97
N THR A 55 10.70 -0.32 1.79
CA THR A 55 10.10 0.18 0.55
C THR A 55 8.58 0.17 0.60
N GLU A 56 7.96 -0.89 1.14
CA GLU A 56 6.51 -0.99 1.33
C GLU A 56 6.00 0.11 2.27
N LYS A 57 6.70 0.36 3.39
CA LYS A 57 6.34 1.46 4.31
C LYS A 57 6.38 2.83 3.63
N VAL A 58 7.40 3.09 2.80
CA VAL A 58 7.51 4.34 2.05
C VAL A 58 6.38 4.45 1.02
N ALA A 59 6.09 3.37 0.29
CA ALA A 59 5.00 3.33 -0.67
C ALA A 59 3.65 3.61 0.00
N ILE A 60 3.34 2.94 1.11
CA ILE A 60 2.11 3.16 1.89
C ILE A 60 2.01 4.61 2.38
N ALA A 61 3.10 5.18 2.89
CA ALA A 61 3.11 6.57 3.33
C ALA A 61 2.82 7.54 2.17
N LYS A 62 3.40 7.30 1.00
CA LYS A 62 3.17 8.11 -0.20
C LYS A 62 1.74 7.99 -0.72
N LEU A 63 1.17 6.78 -0.69
CA LEU A 63 -0.22 6.55 -1.06
C LEU A 63 -1.19 7.29 -0.13
N LYS A 64 -0.94 7.27 1.19
CA LYS A 64 -1.71 8.04 2.17
C LYS A 64 -1.63 9.55 1.94
N GLU A 65 -0.44 10.05 1.65
CA GLU A 65 -0.22 11.47 1.31
C GLU A 65 -1.02 11.89 0.07
N LEU A 66 -1.01 11.06 -0.99
CA LEU A 66 -1.79 11.29 -2.21
C LEU A 66 -3.31 11.23 -1.96
N ALA A 67 -3.78 10.24 -1.20
CA ALA A 67 -5.20 10.11 -0.84
C ALA A 67 -5.70 11.34 -0.07
N TYR A 68 -4.89 11.83 0.88
CA TYR A 68 -5.18 13.04 1.65
C TYR A 68 -5.30 14.27 0.74
N ILE A 69 -4.31 14.50 -0.14
CA ILE A 69 -4.34 15.65 -1.06
C ILE A 69 -5.58 15.61 -1.95
N ARG A 70 -5.93 14.44 -2.50
CA ARG A 70 -7.13 14.26 -3.34
C ARG A 70 -8.42 14.61 -2.58
N GLN A 71 -8.52 14.16 -1.33
CA GLN A 71 -9.67 14.45 -0.48
C GLN A 71 -9.79 15.96 -0.22
N GLU A 72 -8.69 16.63 0.13
CA GLU A 72 -8.68 18.05 0.46
C GLU A 72 -8.93 18.96 -0.75
N ILE A 73 -8.56 18.55 -1.96
CA ILE A 73 -8.80 19.34 -3.20
C ILE A 73 -10.28 19.33 -3.62
N LYS A 74 -11.05 18.30 -3.24
CA LYS A 74 -12.43 18.11 -3.70
C LYS A 74 -13.33 19.31 -3.39
N ASN A 75 -13.29 19.81 -2.14
CA ASN A 75 -14.16 20.91 -1.71
C ASN A 75 -13.80 22.24 -2.38
N PRO A 76 -12.52 22.67 -2.44
CA PRO A 76 -12.10 23.82 -3.23
C PRO A 76 -12.54 23.74 -4.70
N LEU A 77 -12.37 22.58 -5.35
CA LEU A 77 -12.76 22.40 -6.75
C LEU A 77 -14.28 22.55 -6.93
N CYS A 78 -15.09 21.96 -6.03
CA CYS A 78 -16.54 22.17 -6.02
C CYS A 78 -16.92 23.64 -5.86
N GLY A 79 -16.21 24.38 -5.00
CA GLY A 79 -16.44 25.82 -4.82
C GLY A 79 -16.10 26.66 -6.06
N ILE A 80 -15.02 26.32 -6.75
CA ILE A 80 -14.63 26.97 -8.02
C ILE A 80 -15.70 26.70 -9.09
N THR A 81 -16.10 25.44 -9.27
CA THR A 81 -17.15 25.07 -10.23
C THR A 81 -18.48 25.75 -9.92
N PHE A 82 -18.88 25.81 -8.65
CA PHE A 82 -20.10 26.50 -8.22
C PHE A 82 -20.04 28.00 -8.57
N THR A 83 -18.91 28.66 -8.30
CA THR A 83 -18.74 30.09 -8.58
C THR A 83 -18.75 30.36 -10.08
N ARG A 84 -18.11 29.50 -10.87
CA ARG A 84 -18.13 29.56 -12.34
C ARG A 84 -19.57 29.48 -12.87
N GLN A 85 -20.36 28.51 -12.39
CA GLN A 85 -21.76 28.34 -12.76
C GLN A 85 -22.62 29.56 -12.41
N LEU A 86 -22.41 30.16 -11.23
CA LEU A 86 -23.13 31.38 -10.86
C LEU A 86 -22.80 32.56 -11.78
N LEU A 87 -21.56 32.65 -12.27
CA LEU A 87 -21.15 33.70 -13.21
C LEU A 87 -21.74 33.48 -14.61
N GLU A 88 -21.95 32.24 -15.05
CA GLU A 88 -22.55 31.92 -16.35
C GLU A 88 -23.96 32.52 -16.50
N ASP A 89 -24.69 32.69 -15.40
CA ASP A 89 -26.05 33.27 -15.36
C ASP A 89 -26.05 34.82 -15.33
N THR A 90 -24.89 35.47 -15.47
CA THR A 90 -24.77 36.94 -15.44
C THR A 90 -24.55 37.55 -16.83
N ASP A 91 -24.71 38.87 -16.96
CA ASP A 91 -24.37 39.58 -18.19
C ASP A 91 -22.84 39.65 -18.36
N LEU A 92 -22.33 38.81 -19.26
CA LEU A 92 -20.90 38.65 -19.54
C LEU A 92 -20.53 39.20 -20.91
N SER A 93 -19.37 39.86 -21.00
CA SER A 93 -18.74 40.16 -22.29
C SER A 93 -18.23 38.89 -22.96
N ASP A 94 -17.94 38.96 -24.26
CA ASP A 94 -17.42 37.82 -25.01
C ASP A 94 -16.07 37.33 -24.47
N ASP A 95 -15.20 38.24 -24.02
CA ASP A 95 -13.94 37.88 -23.37
C ASP A 95 -14.16 37.15 -22.04
N GLN A 96 -15.16 37.57 -21.24
CA GLN A 96 -15.49 36.91 -19.98
C GLN A 96 -16.04 35.51 -20.21
N LYS A 97 -16.87 35.30 -21.23
CA LYS A 97 -17.36 33.97 -21.63
C LYS A 97 -16.21 33.05 -22.01
N GLN A 98 -15.25 33.53 -22.80
CA GLN A 98 -14.06 32.77 -23.18
C GLN A 98 -13.24 32.32 -21.95
N PHE A 99 -13.14 33.15 -20.91
CA PHE A 99 -12.48 32.75 -19.65
C PHE A 99 -13.25 31.65 -18.92
N LEU A 100 -14.58 31.71 -18.88
CA LEU A 100 -15.40 30.66 -18.24
C LEU A 100 -15.32 29.33 -19.00
N ASP A 101 -15.35 29.37 -20.34
CA ASP A 101 -15.17 28.17 -21.18
C ASP A 101 -13.81 27.52 -20.93
N THR A 102 -12.76 28.34 -20.86
CA THR A 102 -11.40 27.87 -20.54
C THR A 102 -11.34 27.27 -19.14
N SER A 103 -11.98 27.91 -18.15
CA SER A 103 -12.07 27.41 -16.77
C SER A 103 -12.78 26.05 -16.72
N ALA A 104 -13.86 25.88 -17.48
CA ALA A 104 -14.59 24.61 -17.54
C ALA A 104 -13.72 23.46 -18.06
N VAL A 105 -12.90 23.72 -19.09
CA VAL A 105 -11.94 22.72 -19.60
C VAL A 105 -10.87 22.39 -18.54
N CYS A 106 -10.33 23.39 -17.84
CA CYS A 106 -9.38 23.17 -16.76
C CYS A 106 -9.98 22.34 -15.61
N GLU A 107 -11.22 22.62 -15.21
CA GLU A 107 -11.96 21.85 -14.21
C GLU A 107 -12.11 20.38 -14.61
N GLN A 108 -12.48 20.12 -15.87
CA GLN A 108 -12.57 18.75 -16.40
C GLN A 108 -11.23 18.02 -16.36
N GLN A 109 -10.12 18.69 -16.68
CA GLN A 109 -8.79 18.10 -16.58
C GLN A 109 -8.42 17.77 -15.14
N LEU A 110 -8.71 18.66 -14.18
CA LEU A 110 -8.48 18.39 -12.77
C LEU A 110 -9.30 17.21 -12.26
N HIS A 111 -10.59 17.14 -12.63
CA HIS A 111 -11.42 15.99 -12.30
C HIS A 111 -10.86 14.68 -12.87
N LYS A 112 -10.33 14.71 -14.09
CA LYS A 112 -9.67 13.54 -14.67
C LYS A 112 -8.44 13.13 -13.86
N VAL A 113 -7.54 14.05 -13.52
CA VAL A 113 -6.36 13.74 -12.70
C VAL A 113 -6.75 13.17 -11.33
N LEU A 114 -7.82 13.68 -10.72
CA LEU A 114 -8.29 13.20 -9.43
C LEU A 114 -8.94 11.79 -9.52
N ASN A 115 -9.49 11.43 -10.68
CA ASN A 115 -10.18 10.15 -10.90
C ASN A 115 -9.29 9.07 -11.56
N ASP A 116 -8.25 9.43 -12.30
CA ASP A 116 -7.38 8.51 -13.07
C ASP A 116 -6.49 7.61 -12.18
N MET A 117 -6.56 7.70 -10.85
CA MET A 117 -5.88 6.79 -9.94
C MET A 117 -6.89 5.91 -9.20
N ASP A 118 -7.12 4.71 -9.74
CA ASP A 118 -7.73 3.59 -9.03
C ASP A 118 -6.80 3.16 -7.87
N LEU A 119 -6.94 3.83 -6.74
CA LEU A 119 -6.32 3.46 -5.45
C LEU A 119 -7.24 2.62 -4.58
N GLU A 120 -8.49 2.39 -5.01
CA GLU A 120 -9.50 1.60 -4.27
C GLU A 120 -9.09 0.14 -4.03
N SER A 121 -8.04 -0.36 -4.70
CA SER A 121 -7.52 -1.71 -4.46
C SER A 121 -6.59 -1.84 -3.25
N ILE A 122 -6.35 -0.79 -2.46
CA ILE A 122 -5.33 -0.78 -1.38
C ILE A 122 -5.94 -0.77 0.03
N GLU A 123 -7.24 -0.53 0.19
CA GLU A 123 -7.90 -0.54 1.51
C GLU A 123 -8.17 -1.95 2.07
N ASP A 124 -8.01 -3.02 1.28
CA ASP A 124 -8.40 -4.39 1.67
C ASP A 124 -7.21 -5.34 1.97
N GLY A 125 -6.09 -4.79 2.46
CA GLY A 125 -4.88 -5.54 2.87
C GLY A 125 -4.65 -5.59 4.38
#